data_AF-A0A1K1KS95-F1
#
_entry.id   AF-A0A1K1KS95-F1
#
_cell.length_a   1.000
_cell.length_b   1.000
_cell.length_c   1.000
_cell.angle_alpha   90.00
_cell.angle_beta   90.00
_cell.angle_gamma   90.00
#
_symmetry.space_group_name_H-M   'P 1'
#
loop_
_entity.id
_entity.type
_entity.pdbx_description
1 polymer ?
#
loop_
_entity_poly.entity_id
_entity_poly.type
_entity_poly.pdbx_seq_one_letter_code
_entity_poly.pdbx_strand_id
1 'polypeptide(L)'
;MSQNEQPTQKKHRLVQYANGRSLEEINGTVEVPRGKGFWKTLFMYSGPGALVAVGYMDPGNWSTSITGGQNFSYLLMSVILMSSLIAMLLQYMAAKLGIVSQMDLAQATRARTGKALGIILWIMTELAIMATDIAEVIGGAIALYLLFDIPLIIAVFLTVLDVLVLLLLTKIGFRKIEAIVVCLIFVILGVFIYQVALSDPNWGEMFKGFIPTGDTFASSPEVHGMSPISGALGIIGATVMPHNLYLHSAISQTRKVDHNDEEDVSRTVKFTTWDSNIQLSLAFIVNALLLIMGVAVFKSGAVQDPSFFGLYEALSDTSTLSNGILIKVARSGALSVLFAVALLASGQNSTITGTLTGQVVMEGFVHMKMPLWARRLVTRLISVVPVLIAVLSTSGQSEVQQHVTINNLMNNSQVFLAFALPFSMIPLLMLTNSKTEMGNRFKNSTWVRILGWISVLGLTFLNMKGLPASIEAFFGNDPTAALVTTADTIAYIIIALIIALLVWTVTDIYRGDKRLAKEQAQRKQSQE
;
A
#
# COMPACT_ATOMS: atom_id res chain seq x y z
N MET A 1 36.38 -35.44 35.69
CA MET A 1 36.15 -35.82 34.29
C MET A 1 35.16 -34.83 33.70
N SER A 2 35.67 -33.89 32.91
CA SER A 2 34.87 -32.96 32.11
C SER A 2 34.26 -33.74 30.95
N GLN A 3 32.94 -33.79 30.85
CA GLN A 3 32.26 -34.23 29.65
C GLN A 3 31.95 -32.99 28.80
N ASN A 4 32.62 -32.92 27.66
CA ASN A 4 32.35 -32.00 26.57
C ASN A 4 30.91 -32.21 26.05
N GLU A 5 30.00 -31.30 26.38
CA GLU A 5 28.79 -31.12 25.57
C GLU A 5 29.18 -30.43 24.26
N GLN A 6 29.24 -31.21 23.19
CA GLN A 6 29.31 -30.65 21.84
C GLN A 6 28.02 -29.88 21.54
N PRO A 7 28.09 -28.66 20.96
CA PRO A 7 26.89 -27.96 20.53
C PRO A 7 26.30 -28.73 19.33
N THR A 8 25.13 -29.35 19.52
CA THR A 8 24.35 -29.92 18.42
C THR A 8 24.09 -28.84 17.38
N GLN A 9 24.75 -28.96 16.21
CA GLN A 9 24.42 -28.19 15.01
C GLN A 9 22.96 -28.48 14.64
N LYS A 10 22.02 -27.62 15.05
CA LYS A 10 20.67 -27.62 14.51
C LYS A 10 20.79 -27.37 13.00
N LYS A 11 20.47 -28.37 12.18
CA LYS A 11 20.30 -28.19 10.73
C LYS A 11 19.34 -27.02 10.51
N HIS A 12 19.86 -25.88 10.03
CA HIS A 12 19.04 -24.74 9.67
C HIS A 12 18.15 -25.13 8.48
N ARG A 13 16.93 -25.61 8.75
CA ARG A 13 15.91 -25.73 7.70
C ARG A 13 15.56 -24.31 7.24
N LEU A 14 15.52 -24.13 5.93
CA LEU A 14 15.21 -22.85 5.28
C LEU A 14 13.79 -22.36 5.62
N VAL A 15 12.89 -23.29 5.96
CA VAL A 15 11.54 -23.01 6.44
C VAL A 15 11.35 -23.62 7.84
N GLN A 16 10.82 -22.82 8.77
CA GLN A 16 10.55 -23.19 10.16
C GLN A 16 9.10 -22.87 10.53
N TYR A 17 8.61 -23.48 11.60
CA TYR A 17 7.26 -23.21 12.10
C TYR A 17 7.26 -21.98 13.01
N ALA A 18 6.38 -21.01 12.75
CA ALA A 18 6.29 -19.75 13.48
C ALA A 18 5.15 -19.80 14.51
N ASN A 19 5.50 -19.76 15.80
CA ASN A 19 4.55 -19.73 16.93
C ASN A 19 4.83 -18.58 17.91
N GLY A 20 5.74 -17.67 17.55
CA GLY A 20 6.23 -16.59 18.40
C GLY A 20 5.52 -15.26 18.18
N ARG A 21 6.10 -14.19 18.75
CA ARG A 21 5.63 -12.82 18.54
C ARG A 21 5.80 -12.40 17.09
N SER A 22 4.92 -11.51 16.64
CA SER A 22 5.06 -10.86 15.33
C SER A 22 6.41 -10.14 15.21
N LEU A 23 7.14 -10.38 14.10
CA LEU A 23 8.44 -9.78 13.82
C LEU A 23 9.40 -9.90 15.02
N GLU A 24 9.56 -11.13 15.53
CA GLU A 24 10.34 -11.45 16.74
C GLU A 24 11.76 -10.83 16.73
N GLU A 25 12.35 -10.64 15.55
CA GLU A 25 13.68 -10.04 15.40
C GLU A 25 13.74 -8.56 15.80
N ILE A 26 12.63 -7.83 15.73
CA ILE A 26 12.56 -6.38 15.96
C ILE A 26 11.48 -5.95 16.96
N ASN A 27 10.64 -6.87 17.45
CA ASN A 27 9.58 -6.61 18.42
C ASN A 27 10.14 -6.07 19.74
N GLY A 28 9.66 -4.90 20.18
CA GLY A 28 10.09 -4.27 21.42
C GLY A 28 11.57 -3.88 21.50
N THR A 29 12.28 -3.77 20.37
CA THR A 29 13.73 -3.49 20.34
C THR A 29 14.07 -2.02 20.61
N VAL A 30 13.17 -1.09 20.31
CA VAL A 30 13.41 0.34 20.48
C VAL A 30 12.84 0.81 21.81
N GLU A 31 13.73 1.15 22.75
CA GLU A 31 13.33 1.73 24.02
C GLU A 31 13.00 3.22 23.88
N VAL A 32 11.84 3.63 24.40
CA VAL A 32 11.44 5.04 24.39
C VAL A 32 11.51 5.63 25.80
N PRO A 33 12.45 6.58 26.05
CA PRO A 33 12.69 7.11 27.38
C PRO A 33 11.50 7.92 27.92
N ARG A 34 11.18 7.73 29.20
CA ARG A 34 10.11 8.46 29.91
C ARG A 34 10.58 9.86 30.32
N GLY A 35 9.64 10.79 30.50
CA GLY A 35 9.92 12.15 31.01
C GLY A 35 10.61 13.13 30.05
N LYS A 36 10.73 12.79 28.75
CA LYS A 36 11.23 13.72 27.73
C LYS A 36 10.07 14.53 27.12
N GLY A 37 10.34 15.77 26.68
CA GLY A 37 9.34 16.63 26.05
C GLY A 37 8.68 16.01 24.82
N PHE A 38 7.46 16.45 24.50
CA PHE A 38 6.60 15.86 23.46
C PHE A 38 7.32 15.59 22.13
N TRP A 39 8.02 16.60 21.59
CA TRP A 39 8.72 16.51 20.30
C TRP A 39 9.83 15.46 20.27
N LYS A 40 10.62 15.37 21.35
CA LYS A 40 11.71 14.39 21.45
C LYS A 40 11.17 12.98 21.58
N THR A 41 10.06 12.82 22.27
CA THR A 41 9.36 11.53 22.38
C THR A 41 8.76 11.14 21.02
N LEU A 42 8.08 12.06 20.35
CA LEU A 42 7.52 11.84 19.00
C LEU A 42 8.61 11.41 18.01
N PHE A 43 9.78 12.06 18.01
CA PHE A 43 10.90 11.67 17.15
C PHE A 43 11.42 10.24 17.40
N MET A 44 11.33 9.73 18.63
CA MET A 44 11.70 8.35 18.96
C MET A 44 10.63 7.34 18.53
N TYR A 45 9.35 7.73 18.58
CA TYR A 45 8.28 6.94 18.00
C TYR A 45 8.24 7.02 16.48
N SER A 46 8.84 8.04 15.87
CA SER A 46 8.79 8.22 14.43
C SER A 46 9.60 7.18 13.68
N GLY A 47 8.98 6.64 12.63
CA GLY A 47 9.56 5.61 11.77
C GLY A 47 8.52 4.62 11.25
N PRO A 48 7.75 3.93 12.11
CA PRO A 48 6.70 3.03 11.68
C PRO A 48 5.69 3.69 10.73
N GLY A 49 5.24 4.90 11.05
CA GLY A 49 4.36 5.68 10.18
C GLY A 49 4.99 5.98 8.82
N ALA A 50 6.30 6.20 8.75
CA ALA A 50 7.01 6.45 7.50
C ALA A 50 7.04 5.19 6.62
N LEU A 51 7.32 4.01 7.20
CA LEU A 51 7.27 2.71 6.49
C LEU A 51 5.88 2.41 5.93
N VAL A 52 4.82 2.90 6.58
CA VAL A 52 3.46 2.73 6.08
C VAL A 52 3.15 3.75 4.99
N ALA A 53 3.41 5.04 5.25
CA ALA A 53 3.02 6.12 4.37
C ALA A 53 3.68 6.07 2.99
N VAL A 54 4.92 5.61 2.93
CA VAL A 54 5.67 5.45 1.68
C VAL A 54 5.02 4.43 0.73
N GLY A 55 4.29 3.43 1.26
CA GLY A 55 3.51 2.50 0.43
C GLY A 55 2.36 3.19 -0.31
N TYR A 56 1.87 4.33 0.21
CA TYR A 56 0.84 5.17 -0.43
C TYR A 56 1.42 6.17 -1.44
N MET A 57 2.71 6.04 -1.78
CA MET A 57 3.44 6.86 -2.75
C MET A 57 4.05 5.99 -3.87
N ASP A 58 3.58 4.76 -4.02
CA ASP A 58 4.04 3.80 -5.03
C ASP A 58 3.61 4.23 -6.45
N PRO A 59 4.27 3.73 -7.51
CA PRO A 59 3.98 4.16 -8.87
C PRO A 59 2.54 3.84 -9.32
N GLY A 60 1.91 2.81 -8.75
CA GLY A 60 0.51 2.47 -9.05
C GLY A 60 -0.47 3.61 -8.77
N ASN A 61 -0.22 4.40 -7.71
CA ASN A 61 -1.00 5.58 -7.35
C ASN A 61 -0.74 6.80 -8.25
N TRP A 62 0.42 6.87 -8.92
CA TRP A 62 0.81 8.04 -9.71
C TRP A 62 0.01 8.14 -11.00
N SER A 63 -0.10 7.03 -11.71
CA SER A 63 -0.83 6.95 -12.99
C SER A 63 -2.28 7.42 -12.82
N THR A 64 -2.98 6.94 -11.78
CA THR A 64 -4.37 7.31 -11.50
C THR A 64 -4.52 8.78 -11.09
N SER A 65 -3.59 9.31 -10.28
CA SER A 65 -3.64 10.70 -9.82
C SER A 65 -3.37 11.70 -10.96
N ILE A 66 -2.34 11.45 -11.78
CA ILE A 66 -1.98 12.33 -12.90
C ILE A 66 -3.07 12.30 -13.97
N THR A 67 -3.50 11.11 -14.37
CA THR A 67 -4.58 10.93 -15.37
C THR A 67 -5.89 11.55 -14.88
N GLY A 68 -6.22 11.37 -13.60
CA GLY A 68 -7.38 12.01 -12.98
C GLY A 68 -7.32 13.54 -13.02
N GLY A 69 -6.13 14.12 -12.82
CA GLY A 69 -5.89 15.54 -12.99
C GLY A 69 -6.07 16.01 -14.43
N GLN A 70 -5.60 15.25 -15.41
CA GLN A 70 -5.72 15.62 -16.82
C GLN A 70 -7.15 15.55 -17.34
N ASN A 71 -7.88 14.52 -16.93
CA ASN A 71 -9.24 14.29 -17.40
C ASN A 71 -10.26 15.19 -16.71
N PHE A 72 -10.03 15.53 -15.43
CA PHE A 72 -11.04 16.21 -14.60
C PHE A 72 -10.50 17.43 -13.84
N SER A 73 -9.33 17.94 -14.22
CA SER A 73 -8.68 19.07 -13.53
C SER A 73 -8.60 18.81 -12.02
N TYR A 74 -8.89 19.80 -11.17
CA TYR A 74 -8.86 19.64 -9.71
C TYR A 74 -10.07 18.90 -9.10
N LEU A 75 -11.00 18.36 -9.90
CA LEU A 75 -12.26 17.77 -9.41
C LEU A 75 -12.05 16.61 -8.42
N LEU A 76 -11.05 15.77 -8.69
CA LEU A 76 -10.77 14.57 -7.88
C LEU A 76 -9.92 14.84 -6.63
N MET A 77 -9.57 16.10 -6.35
CA MET A 77 -8.80 16.48 -5.18
C MET A 77 -9.52 16.15 -3.86
N SER A 78 -10.84 16.33 -3.82
CA SER A 78 -11.69 15.91 -2.70
C SER A 78 -11.62 14.40 -2.44
N VAL A 79 -11.50 13.59 -3.49
CA VAL A 79 -11.39 12.13 -3.41
C VAL A 79 -10.07 11.71 -2.77
N ILE A 80 -8.96 12.35 -3.17
CA ILE A 80 -7.63 12.12 -2.57
C ILE A 80 -7.66 12.42 -1.06
N LEU A 81 -8.30 13.54 -0.66
CA LEU A 81 -8.45 13.90 0.75
C LEU A 81 -9.29 12.87 1.51
N MET A 82 -10.47 12.52 1.00
CA MET A 82 -11.35 11.53 1.63
C MET A 82 -10.64 10.18 1.77
N SER A 83 -9.97 9.70 0.73
CA SER A 83 -9.26 8.43 0.78
C SER A 83 -8.11 8.45 1.80
N SER A 84 -7.37 9.55 1.86
CA SER A 84 -6.28 9.74 2.84
C SER A 84 -6.79 9.74 4.27
N LEU A 85 -7.94 10.37 4.55
CA LEU A 85 -8.57 10.35 5.87
C LEU A 85 -9.05 8.95 6.25
N ILE A 86 -9.62 8.20 5.30
CA ILE A 86 -10.01 6.80 5.51
C ILE A 86 -8.77 5.93 5.80
N ALA A 87 -7.70 6.12 5.04
CA ALA A 87 -6.43 5.44 5.27
C ALA A 87 -5.89 5.73 6.68
N MET A 88 -5.84 7.00 7.12
CA MET A 88 -5.42 7.38 8.47
C MET A 88 -6.28 6.70 9.55
N LEU A 89 -7.60 6.63 9.36
CA LEU A 89 -8.52 5.98 10.29
C LEU A 89 -8.23 4.48 10.42
N LEU A 90 -8.11 3.77 9.29
CA LEU A 90 -7.86 2.34 9.28
C LEU A 90 -6.45 2.02 9.78
N GLN A 91 -5.46 2.84 9.43
CA GLN A 91 -4.08 2.69 9.89
C GLN A 91 -3.95 2.92 11.40
N TYR A 92 -4.65 3.91 11.94
CA TYR A 92 -4.78 4.10 13.39
C TYR A 92 -5.33 2.83 14.08
N MET A 93 -6.37 2.23 13.51
CA MET A 93 -6.96 1.00 14.06
C MET A 93 -5.99 -0.19 14.00
N ALA A 94 -5.26 -0.33 12.89
CA ALA A 94 -4.25 -1.38 12.71
C ALA A 94 -3.10 -1.25 13.71
N ALA A 95 -2.52 -0.05 13.84
CA ALA A 95 -1.47 0.24 14.79
C ALA A 95 -1.91 -0.05 16.22
N LYS A 96 -3.12 0.40 16.59
CA LYS A 96 -3.70 0.17 17.92
C LYS A 96 -3.93 -1.31 18.21
N LEU A 97 -4.38 -2.10 17.23
CA LEU A 97 -4.50 -3.55 17.37
C LEU A 97 -3.15 -4.18 17.71
N GLY A 98 -2.09 -3.81 16.99
CA GLY A 98 -0.73 -4.25 17.27
C GLY A 98 -0.28 -3.93 18.69
N ILE A 99 -0.44 -2.67 19.10
CA ILE A 99 0.04 -2.17 20.39
C ILE A 99 -0.73 -2.82 21.55
N VAL A 100 -2.06 -2.90 21.46
CA VAL A 100 -2.91 -3.33 22.57
C VAL A 100 -2.93 -4.86 22.70
N SER A 101 -3.10 -5.58 21.59
CA SER A 101 -3.25 -7.05 21.62
C SER A 101 -1.92 -7.80 21.64
N GLN A 102 -0.79 -7.13 21.36
CA GLN A 102 0.51 -7.75 21.06
C GLN A 102 0.47 -8.80 19.93
N MET A 103 -0.54 -8.73 19.08
CA MET A 103 -0.68 -9.54 17.88
C MET A 103 -0.77 -8.60 16.69
N ASP A 104 -0.16 -9.00 15.57
CA ASP A 104 -0.49 -8.35 14.31
C ASP A 104 -1.89 -8.78 13.82
N LEU A 105 -2.40 -8.08 12.81
CA LEU A 105 -3.72 -8.34 12.24
C LEU A 105 -3.86 -9.76 11.66
N ALA A 106 -2.80 -10.34 11.09
CA ALA A 106 -2.85 -11.69 10.54
C ALA A 106 -2.95 -12.73 11.67
N GLN A 107 -2.14 -12.58 12.72
CA GLN A 107 -2.19 -13.39 13.94
C GLN A 107 -3.56 -13.30 14.62
N ALA A 108 -4.07 -12.08 14.83
CA ALA A 108 -5.36 -11.86 15.48
C ALA A 108 -6.51 -12.46 14.66
N THR A 109 -6.50 -12.26 13.33
CA THR A 109 -7.50 -12.87 12.43
C THR A 109 -7.39 -14.40 12.45
N ARG A 110 -6.18 -14.95 12.36
CA ARG A 110 -5.93 -16.39 12.36
C ARG A 110 -6.31 -17.07 13.68
N ALA A 111 -6.14 -16.39 14.80
CA ALA A 111 -6.52 -16.87 16.14
C ALA A 111 -8.04 -16.95 16.34
N ARG A 112 -8.82 -16.19 15.56
CA ARG A 112 -10.30 -16.17 15.62
C ARG A 112 -10.96 -16.98 14.52
N THR A 113 -10.19 -17.47 13.55
CA THR A 113 -10.69 -18.19 12.36
C THR A 113 -10.06 -19.59 12.22
N GLY A 114 -10.66 -20.41 11.34
CA GLY A 114 -10.13 -21.75 11.05
C GLY A 114 -8.87 -21.74 10.18
N LYS A 115 -8.13 -22.87 10.17
CA LYS A 115 -6.92 -23.04 9.34
C LYS A 115 -7.21 -22.86 7.84
N ALA A 116 -8.33 -23.38 7.35
CA ALA A 116 -8.71 -23.27 5.95
C ALA A 116 -8.88 -21.81 5.53
N LEU A 117 -9.63 -21.02 6.31
CA LEU A 117 -9.80 -19.60 6.04
C LEU A 117 -8.46 -18.85 6.12
N GLY A 118 -7.64 -19.14 7.13
CA GLY A 118 -6.30 -18.56 7.25
C GLY A 118 -5.43 -18.77 5.99
N ILE A 119 -5.45 -19.96 5.39
CA ILE A 119 -4.70 -20.24 4.15
C ILE A 119 -5.27 -19.43 2.98
N ILE A 120 -6.60 -19.34 2.85
CA ILE A 120 -7.24 -18.55 1.78
C ILE A 120 -6.87 -17.07 1.92
N LEU A 121 -6.98 -16.51 3.13
CA LEU A 121 -6.61 -15.12 3.42
C LEU A 121 -5.12 -14.85 3.17
N TRP A 122 -4.26 -15.80 3.50
CA TRP A 122 -2.82 -15.73 3.19
C TRP A 122 -2.58 -15.64 1.69
N ILE A 123 -3.14 -16.56 0.89
CA ILE A 123 -2.97 -16.55 -0.57
C ILE A 123 -3.46 -15.23 -1.16
N MET A 124 -4.66 -14.77 -0.78
CA MET A 124 -5.19 -13.49 -1.28
C MET A 124 -4.28 -12.31 -0.93
N THR A 125 -3.70 -12.29 0.27
CA THR A 125 -2.81 -11.20 0.69
C THR A 125 -1.45 -11.27 -0.01
N GLU A 126 -0.89 -12.46 -0.23
CA GLU A 126 0.33 -12.62 -1.04
C GLU A 126 0.10 -12.22 -2.50
N LEU A 127 -1.07 -12.50 -3.08
CA LEU A 127 -1.44 -11.99 -4.41
C LEU A 127 -1.52 -10.46 -4.44
N ALA A 128 -2.06 -9.83 -3.39
CA ALA A 128 -2.09 -8.37 -3.27
C ALA A 128 -0.69 -7.77 -3.11
N ILE A 129 0.19 -8.41 -2.34
CA ILE A 129 1.60 -7.98 -2.22
C ILE A 129 2.32 -8.13 -3.57
N MET A 130 2.08 -9.22 -4.30
CA MET A 130 2.62 -9.44 -5.64
C MET A 130 2.17 -8.36 -6.63
N ALA A 131 0.90 -7.94 -6.58
CA ALA A 131 0.40 -6.88 -7.44
C ALA A 131 1.08 -5.54 -7.22
N THR A 132 1.38 -5.19 -5.96
CA THR A 132 2.19 -4.01 -5.63
C THR A 132 3.63 -4.19 -6.11
N ASP A 133 4.19 -5.39 -5.92
CA ASP A 133 5.55 -5.72 -6.36
C ASP A 133 5.71 -5.66 -7.89
N ILE A 134 4.67 -6.01 -8.67
CA ILE A 134 4.61 -5.81 -10.13
C ILE A 134 4.72 -4.32 -10.47
N ALA A 135 3.95 -3.45 -9.81
CA ALA A 135 3.98 -2.01 -10.06
C ALA A 135 5.37 -1.41 -9.78
N GLU A 136 6.06 -1.91 -8.74
CA GLU A 136 7.43 -1.49 -8.43
C GLU A 136 8.47 -2.00 -9.41
N VAL A 137 8.38 -3.27 -9.83
CA VAL A 137 9.27 -3.83 -10.86
C VAL A 137 9.15 -2.99 -12.13
N ILE A 138 7.91 -2.69 -12.54
CA ILE A 138 7.63 -1.86 -13.70
C ILE A 138 8.20 -0.45 -13.51
N GLY A 139 7.84 0.24 -12.42
CA GLY A 139 8.35 1.60 -12.15
C GLY A 139 9.88 1.65 -12.07
N GLY A 140 10.50 0.71 -11.36
CA GLY A 140 11.95 0.61 -11.23
C GLY A 140 12.66 0.30 -12.54
N ALA A 141 12.15 -0.65 -13.34
CA ALA A 141 12.71 -0.98 -14.64
C ALA A 141 12.59 0.21 -15.62
N ILE A 142 11.45 0.90 -15.62
CA ILE A 142 11.24 2.10 -16.43
C ILE A 142 12.18 3.23 -15.98
N ALA A 143 12.35 3.44 -14.68
CA ALA A 143 13.29 4.45 -14.19
C ALA A 143 14.74 4.15 -14.61
N LEU A 144 15.16 2.88 -14.57
CA LEU A 144 16.48 2.46 -15.05
C LEU A 144 16.65 2.66 -16.56
N TYR A 145 15.60 2.37 -17.35
CA TYR A 145 15.58 2.65 -18.77
C TYR A 145 15.74 4.14 -19.04
N LEU A 146 14.95 5.00 -18.38
CA LEU A 146 14.93 6.44 -18.61
C LEU A 146 16.20 7.17 -18.13
N LEU A 147 16.84 6.68 -17.05
CA LEU A 147 18.02 7.33 -16.46
C LEU A 147 19.34 6.92 -17.11
N PHE A 148 19.42 5.67 -17.57
CA PHE A 148 20.69 5.04 -17.96
C PHE A 148 20.66 4.42 -19.36
N ASP A 149 19.55 4.60 -20.10
CA ASP A 149 19.31 3.99 -21.41
C ASP A 149 19.51 2.46 -21.40
N ILE A 150 19.22 1.82 -20.25
CA ILE A 150 19.36 0.37 -20.10
C ILE A 150 18.17 -0.30 -20.79
N PRO A 151 18.38 -1.25 -21.73
CA PRO A 151 17.30 -1.96 -22.39
C PRO A 151 16.31 -2.57 -21.39
N LEU A 152 15.01 -2.40 -21.65
CA LEU A 152 13.98 -2.68 -20.65
C LEU A 152 14.01 -4.11 -20.09
N ILE A 153 14.30 -5.11 -20.94
CA ILE A 153 14.48 -6.51 -20.49
C ILE A 153 15.59 -6.61 -19.43
N ILE A 154 16.73 -5.98 -19.69
CA ILE A 154 17.87 -5.95 -18.77
C ILE A 154 17.50 -5.17 -17.51
N ALA A 155 16.81 -4.04 -17.65
CA ALA A 155 16.35 -3.24 -16.52
C ALA A 155 15.43 -4.06 -15.59
N VAL A 156 14.48 -4.83 -16.13
CA VAL A 156 13.63 -5.75 -15.36
C VAL A 156 14.49 -6.79 -14.62
N PHE A 157 15.48 -7.41 -15.26
CA PHE A 157 16.38 -8.34 -14.58
C PHE A 157 17.21 -7.66 -13.47
N LEU A 158 17.67 -6.43 -13.67
CA LEU A 158 18.40 -5.67 -12.67
C LEU A 158 17.55 -5.39 -11.43
N THR A 159 16.23 -5.21 -11.57
CA THR A 159 15.35 -5.04 -10.40
C THR A 159 15.30 -6.28 -9.49
N VAL A 160 15.63 -7.49 -9.99
CA VAL A 160 15.74 -8.70 -9.15
C VAL A 160 16.92 -8.61 -8.18
N LEU A 161 17.94 -7.81 -8.51
CA LEU A 161 19.11 -7.61 -7.65
C LEU A 161 18.79 -6.76 -6.41
N ASP A 162 17.57 -6.25 -6.24
CA ASP A 162 17.14 -5.57 -5.03
C ASP A 162 17.18 -6.47 -3.77
N VAL A 163 17.23 -7.81 -3.95
CA VAL A 163 17.50 -8.76 -2.87
C VAL A 163 18.84 -8.45 -2.20
N LEU A 164 19.83 -7.98 -2.97
CA LEU A 164 21.13 -7.57 -2.45
C LEU A 164 21.01 -6.29 -1.60
N VAL A 165 20.15 -5.35 -2.05
CA VAL A 165 19.83 -4.13 -1.30
C VAL A 165 19.14 -4.50 0.01
N LEU A 166 18.16 -5.42 -0.01
CA LEU A 166 17.51 -5.93 1.19
C LEU A 166 18.52 -6.59 2.13
N LEU A 167 19.39 -7.47 1.63
CA LEU A 167 20.43 -8.11 2.43
C LEU A 167 21.36 -7.08 3.08
N LEU A 168 21.71 -6.02 2.37
CA LEU A 168 22.47 -4.91 2.92
C LEU A 168 21.66 -4.21 4.03
N LEU A 169 20.40 -3.86 3.77
CA LEU A 169 19.52 -3.18 4.73
C LEU A 169 19.32 -3.96 6.03
N THR A 170 19.21 -5.30 5.98
CA THR A 170 19.07 -6.14 7.18
C THR A 170 20.24 -6.02 8.16
N LYS A 171 21.43 -5.60 7.70
CA LYS A 171 22.61 -5.39 8.57
C LYS A 171 22.66 -4.00 9.22
N ILE A 172 21.85 -3.05 8.76
CA ILE A 172 21.98 -1.63 9.11
C ILE A 172 21.19 -1.28 10.39
N GLY A 173 20.18 -2.07 10.74
CA GLY A 173 19.33 -1.90 11.93
C GLY A 173 18.11 -1.01 11.68
N PHE A 174 17.02 -1.27 12.41
CA PHE A 174 15.69 -0.76 12.07
C PHE A 174 15.57 0.78 12.07
N ARG A 175 16.18 1.49 13.04
CA ARG A 175 16.18 2.96 13.09
C ARG A 175 16.77 3.63 11.85
N LYS A 176 17.77 3.00 11.24
CA LYS A 176 18.41 3.52 10.03
C LYS A 176 17.58 3.18 8.79
N ILE A 177 16.92 2.01 8.76
CA ILE A 177 15.93 1.67 7.72
C ILE A 177 14.80 2.69 7.71
N GLU A 178 14.23 3.02 8.87
CA GLU A 178 13.23 4.09 9.03
C GLU A 178 13.72 5.42 8.44
N ALA A 179 14.96 5.81 8.73
CA ALA A 179 15.55 7.04 8.20
C ALA A 179 15.77 7.01 6.68
N ILE A 180 16.17 5.87 6.10
CA ILE A 180 16.30 5.69 4.65
C ILE A 180 14.93 5.87 3.98
N VAL A 181 13.88 5.28 4.53
CA VAL A 181 12.52 5.43 4.02
C VAL A 181 12.07 6.89 4.07
N VAL A 182 12.29 7.58 5.19
CA VAL A 182 12.00 9.03 5.30
C VAL A 182 12.77 9.83 4.25
N CYS A 183 14.03 9.49 3.99
CA CYS A 183 14.82 10.12 2.92
C CYS A 183 14.16 9.93 1.54
N LEU A 184 13.73 8.71 1.21
CA LEU A 184 13.04 8.43 -0.06
C LEU A 184 11.74 9.23 -0.20
N ILE A 185 10.95 9.34 0.89
CA ILE A 185 9.75 10.19 0.92
C ILE A 185 10.11 11.64 0.57
N PHE A 186 11.15 12.20 1.21
CA PHE A 186 11.54 13.60 0.96
C PHE A 186 12.13 13.82 -0.43
N VAL A 187 12.77 12.80 -1.03
CA VAL A 187 13.20 12.86 -2.44
C VAL A 187 12.00 12.98 -3.36
N ILE A 188 11.01 12.08 -3.23
CA ILE A 188 9.79 12.10 -4.05
C ILE A 188 9.03 13.42 -3.85
N LEU A 189 8.83 13.81 -2.59
CA LEU A 189 8.14 15.04 -2.23
C LEU A 189 8.87 16.27 -2.78
N GLY A 190 10.19 16.35 -2.64
CA GLY A 190 11.00 17.46 -3.13
C GLY A 190 10.95 17.60 -4.65
N VAL A 191 10.97 16.49 -5.38
CA VAL A 191 10.81 16.47 -6.84
C VAL A 191 9.47 17.07 -7.25
N PHE A 192 8.36 16.58 -6.71
CA PHE A 192 7.05 17.06 -7.13
C PHE A 192 6.71 18.47 -6.64
N ILE A 193 7.17 18.85 -5.44
CA ILE A 193 7.08 20.25 -4.97
C ILE A 193 7.83 21.15 -5.95
N TYR A 194 9.04 20.77 -6.37
CA TYR A 194 9.82 21.57 -7.31
C TYR A 194 9.09 21.76 -8.64
N GLN A 195 8.59 20.67 -9.25
CA GLN A 195 7.89 20.75 -10.53
C GLN A 195 6.59 21.57 -10.46
N VAL A 196 5.79 21.37 -9.42
CA VAL A 196 4.53 22.11 -9.21
C VAL A 196 4.79 23.58 -8.85
N ALA A 197 5.83 23.88 -8.07
CA ALA A 197 6.18 25.27 -7.76
C ALA A 197 6.60 26.04 -9.02
N LEU A 198 7.27 25.38 -9.97
CA LEU A 198 7.60 25.99 -11.27
C LEU A 198 6.39 26.18 -12.18
N SER A 199 5.32 25.40 -12.02
CA SER A 199 4.12 25.52 -12.86
C SER A 199 3.24 26.71 -12.54
N ASP A 200 3.37 27.28 -11.33
CA ASP A 200 2.52 28.37 -10.81
C ASP A 200 1.01 28.08 -10.94
N PRO A 201 0.51 27.02 -10.28
CA PRO A 201 -0.88 26.59 -10.44
C PRO A 201 -1.86 27.61 -9.84
N ASN A 202 -3.11 27.60 -10.33
CA ASN A 202 -4.18 28.35 -9.69
C ASN A 202 -4.57 27.71 -8.35
N TRP A 203 -3.92 28.16 -7.27
CA TRP A 203 -4.16 27.69 -5.91
C TRP A 203 -5.62 27.86 -5.47
N GLY A 204 -6.31 28.90 -5.95
CA GLY A 204 -7.72 29.15 -5.62
C GLY A 204 -8.65 28.07 -6.17
N GLU A 205 -8.42 27.62 -7.40
CA GLU A 205 -9.17 26.51 -8.01
C GLU A 205 -8.80 25.16 -7.39
N MET A 206 -7.52 24.96 -7.08
CA MET A 206 -7.07 23.76 -6.38
C MET A 206 -7.76 23.61 -5.02
N PHE A 207 -7.82 24.68 -4.21
CA PHE A 207 -8.51 24.63 -2.91
C PHE A 207 -10.03 24.41 -3.04
N LYS A 208 -10.66 24.92 -4.11
CA LYS A 208 -12.06 24.60 -4.40
C LYS A 208 -12.26 23.12 -4.71
N GLY A 209 -11.28 22.47 -5.33
CA GLY A 209 -11.30 21.03 -5.61
C GLY A 209 -11.40 20.13 -4.38
N PHE A 210 -11.05 20.61 -3.18
CA PHE A 210 -11.25 19.86 -1.94
C PHE A 210 -12.72 19.77 -1.50
N ILE A 211 -13.61 20.58 -2.06
CA ILE A 211 -15.03 20.53 -1.78
C ILE A 211 -15.66 19.47 -2.69
N PRO A 212 -16.17 18.34 -2.15
CA PRO A 212 -16.82 17.32 -2.97
C PRO A 212 -18.11 17.88 -3.59
N THR A 213 -18.29 17.69 -4.90
CA THR A 213 -19.51 18.06 -5.64
C THR A 213 -20.22 16.82 -6.17
N GLY A 214 -21.46 16.97 -6.65
CA GLY A 214 -22.17 15.88 -7.31
C GLY A 214 -21.41 15.34 -8.54
N ASP A 215 -20.65 16.21 -9.21
CA ASP A 215 -19.87 15.89 -10.40
C ASP A 215 -18.72 14.92 -10.09
N THR A 216 -18.14 14.97 -8.87
CA THR A 216 -17.06 14.08 -8.45
C THR A 216 -17.45 12.60 -8.54
N PHE A 217 -18.73 12.28 -8.36
CA PHE A 217 -19.26 10.91 -8.39
C PHE A 217 -20.22 10.67 -9.56
N ALA A 218 -20.22 11.55 -10.56
CA ALA A 218 -21.04 11.39 -11.75
C ALA A 218 -20.44 10.32 -12.69
N SER A 219 -21.31 9.63 -13.42
CA SER A 219 -20.91 8.69 -14.48
C SER A 219 -20.57 9.39 -15.81
N SER A 220 -20.78 10.70 -15.90
CA SER A 220 -20.60 11.51 -17.10
C SER A 220 -20.20 12.95 -16.73
N PRO A 221 -19.44 13.68 -17.57
CA PRO A 221 -18.94 13.29 -18.89
C PRO A 221 -17.80 12.26 -18.81
N GLU A 222 -17.66 11.46 -19.87
CA GLU A 222 -16.51 10.56 -20.03
C GLU A 222 -15.42 11.28 -20.83
N VAL A 223 -14.20 11.28 -20.29
CA VAL A 223 -13.03 11.95 -20.87
C VAL A 223 -11.93 10.90 -20.99
N HIS A 224 -11.45 10.65 -22.22
CA HIS A 224 -10.43 9.64 -22.51
C HIS A 224 -10.73 8.24 -21.94
N GLY A 225 -11.99 7.78 -22.04
CA GLY A 225 -12.40 6.46 -21.54
C GLY A 225 -12.62 6.39 -20.03
N MET A 226 -12.54 7.53 -19.32
CA MET A 226 -12.67 7.61 -17.87
C MET A 226 -13.84 8.53 -17.51
N SER A 227 -14.72 8.08 -16.62
CA SER A 227 -15.73 8.90 -15.95
C SER A 227 -15.24 9.39 -14.58
N PRO A 228 -15.76 10.49 -14.01
CA PRO A 228 -15.35 10.98 -12.69
C PRO A 228 -15.46 9.91 -11.61
N ILE A 229 -16.54 9.12 -11.61
CA ILE A 229 -16.70 8.01 -10.66
C ILE A 229 -15.66 6.91 -10.86
N SER A 230 -15.27 6.58 -12.10
CA SER A 230 -14.21 5.59 -12.36
C SER A 230 -12.84 6.09 -11.90
N GLY A 231 -12.52 7.38 -12.12
CA GLY A 231 -11.31 8.01 -11.60
C GLY A 231 -11.29 8.06 -10.08
N ALA A 232 -12.43 8.40 -9.46
CA ALA A 232 -12.58 8.41 -8.00
C ALA A 232 -12.40 7.00 -7.40
N LEU A 233 -12.99 5.98 -8.04
CA LEU A 233 -12.82 4.58 -7.67
C LEU A 233 -11.35 4.14 -7.80
N GLY A 234 -10.68 4.52 -8.88
CA GLY A 234 -9.27 4.23 -9.11
C GLY A 234 -8.37 4.84 -8.02
N ILE A 235 -8.58 6.12 -7.69
CA ILE A 235 -7.85 6.80 -6.61
C ILE A 235 -8.08 6.09 -5.28
N ILE A 236 -9.34 5.88 -4.90
CA ILE A 236 -9.71 5.25 -3.62
C ILE A 236 -9.13 3.83 -3.50
N GLY A 237 -9.27 3.02 -4.55
CA GLY A 237 -8.80 1.64 -4.58
C GLY A 237 -7.28 1.54 -4.49
N ALA A 238 -6.56 2.44 -5.15
CA ALA A 238 -5.10 2.47 -5.13
C ALA A 238 -4.54 3.04 -3.81
N THR A 239 -5.27 3.93 -3.12
CA THR A 239 -4.80 4.47 -1.84
C THR A 239 -4.95 3.47 -0.71
N VAL A 240 -6.08 2.78 -0.53
CA VAL A 240 -6.24 1.90 0.63
C VAL A 240 -5.66 0.51 0.36
N MET A 241 -4.40 0.31 0.75
CA MET A 241 -3.70 -0.96 0.55
C MET A 241 -3.92 -1.96 1.71
N PRO A 242 -4.39 -3.19 1.45
CA PRO A 242 -4.62 -4.20 2.49
C PRO A 242 -3.35 -4.61 3.22
N HIS A 243 -2.27 -4.79 2.48
CA HIS A 243 -0.99 -5.25 3.02
C HIS A 243 -0.43 -4.25 4.05
N ASN A 244 -0.59 -2.94 3.82
CA ASN A 244 -0.14 -1.92 4.78
C ASN A 244 -0.88 -1.97 6.12
N LEU A 245 -2.10 -2.52 6.21
CA LEU A 245 -2.78 -2.71 7.50
C LEU A 245 -2.10 -3.81 8.32
N TYR A 246 -1.70 -4.91 7.67
CA TYR A 246 -0.92 -5.96 8.33
C TYR A 246 0.45 -5.42 8.76
N LEU A 247 1.13 -4.71 7.86
CA LEU A 247 2.42 -4.08 8.14
C LEU A 247 2.34 -3.22 9.39
N HIS A 248 1.41 -2.25 9.42
CA HIS A 248 1.34 -1.27 10.49
C HIS A 248 1.02 -1.90 11.84
N SER A 249 0.14 -2.92 11.86
CA SER A 249 -0.16 -3.68 13.07
C SER A 249 1.05 -4.45 13.63
N ALA A 250 2.03 -4.80 12.79
CA ALA A 250 3.23 -5.48 13.22
C ALA A 250 4.32 -4.48 13.63
N ILE A 251 4.62 -3.47 12.80
CA ILE A 251 5.71 -2.52 13.08
C ILE A 251 5.38 -1.57 14.24
N SER A 252 4.10 -1.38 14.58
CA SER A 252 3.71 -0.63 15.79
C SER A 252 4.19 -1.30 17.09
N GLN A 253 4.55 -2.59 17.03
CA GLN A 253 5.08 -3.38 18.14
C GLN A 253 6.61 -3.29 18.28
N THR A 254 7.30 -2.56 17.40
CA THR A 254 8.78 -2.41 17.46
C THR A 254 9.23 -1.57 18.65
N ARG A 255 8.34 -0.71 19.18
CA ARG A 255 8.60 0.09 20.37
C ARG A 255 8.30 -0.73 21.61
N LYS A 256 9.18 -0.69 22.60
CA LYS A 256 8.97 -1.37 23.88
C LYS A 256 7.85 -0.67 24.66
N VAL A 257 6.86 -1.43 25.09
CA VAL A 257 5.70 -0.96 25.87
C VAL A 257 5.56 -1.80 27.12
N ASP A 258 5.27 -1.17 28.25
CA ASP A 258 4.89 -1.85 29.47
C ASP A 258 3.37 -2.08 29.50
N HIS A 259 2.95 -3.31 29.20
CA HIS A 259 1.52 -3.66 29.17
C HIS A 259 0.88 -3.84 30.54
N ASN A 260 1.66 -3.75 31.63
CA ASN A 260 1.10 -3.68 32.99
C ASN A 260 0.68 -2.25 33.36
N ASP A 261 1.13 -1.25 32.58
CA ASP A 261 0.78 0.16 32.76
C ASP A 261 -0.11 0.63 31.59
N GLU A 262 -1.42 0.76 31.84
CA GLU A 262 -2.36 1.23 30.83
C GLU A 262 -2.05 2.65 30.33
N GLU A 263 -1.37 3.50 31.12
CA GLU A 263 -0.95 4.82 30.65
C GLU A 263 0.19 4.72 29.64
N ASP A 264 1.09 3.74 29.77
CA ASP A 264 2.17 3.52 28.80
C ASP A 264 1.62 2.99 27.46
N VAL A 265 0.62 2.10 27.52
CA VAL A 265 -0.12 1.64 26.33
C VAL A 265 -0.84 2.82 25.67
N SER A 266 -1.60 3.60 26.44
CA SER A 266 -2.31 4.81 25.97
C SER A 266 -1.37 5.81 25.31
N ARG A 267 -0.22 6.08 25.96
CA ARG A 267 0.83 6.95 25.45
C ARG A 267 1.39 6.44 24.12
N THR A 268 1.68 5.14 24.03
CA THR A 268 2.23 4.54 22.82
C THR A 268 1.23 4.59 21.66
N VAL A 269 -0.06 4.31 21.92
CA VAL A 269 -1.12 4.51 20.92
C VAL A 269 -1.16 5.97 20.45
N LYS A 270 -1.11 6.93 21.37
CA LYS A 270 -1.13 8.36 21.04
C LYS A 270 0.04 8.78 20.15
N PHE A 271 1.28 8.43 20.51
CA PHE A 271 2.45 8.81 19.71
C PHE A 271 2.52 8.09 18.37
N THR A 272 2.13 6.82 18.31
CA THR A 272 2.06 6.07 17.03
C THR A 272 0.98 6.66 16.12
N THR A 273 -0.13 7.13 16.68
CA THR A 273 -1.18 7.83 15.92
C THR A 273 -0.66 9.15 15.33
N TRP A 274 0.05 9.94 16.13
CA TRP A 274 0.66 11.18 15.64
C TRP A 274 1.69 10.92 14.54
N ASP A 275 2.58 9.94 14.73
CA ASP A 275 3.56 9.55 13.71
C ASP A 275 2.86 9.14 12.41
N SER A 276 1.90 8.21 12.49
CA SER A 276 1.16 7.75 11.31
C SER A 276 0.42 8.89 10.60
N ASN A 277 -0.24 9.79 11.33
CA ASN A 277 -0.99 10.88 10.71
C ASN A 277 -0.06 11.88 10.02
N ILE A 278 1.06 12.24 10.66
CA ILE A 278 2.05 13.14 10.04
C ILE A 278 2.56 12.54 8.72
N GLN A 279 2.93 11.26 8.74
CA GLN A 279 3.52 10.60 7.58
C GLN A 279 2.49 10.37 6.47
N LEU A 280 1.26 9.94 6.80
CA LEU A 280 0.18 9.82 5.82
C LEU A 280 -0.29 11.18 5.29
N SER A 281 -0.14 12.27 6.05
CA SER A 281 -0.36 13.63 5.53
C SER A 281 0.68 14.00 4.48
N LEU A 282 1.93 13.55 4.62
CA LEU A 282 2.93 13.71 3.55
C LEU A 282 2.55 12.89 2.31
N ALA A 283 2.04 11.66 2.48
CA ALA A 283 1.53 10.85 1.37
C ALA A 283 0.34 11.51 0.66
N PHE A 284 -0.58 12.10 1.42
CA PHE A 284 -1.66 12.92 0.87
C PHE A 284 -1.13 14.09 0.04
N ILE A 285 -0.11 14.81 0.54
CA ILE A 285 0.49 15.93 -0.19
C ILE A 285 1.13 15.44 -1.49
N VAL A 286 1.84 14.30 -1.49
CA VAL A 286 2.40 13.71 -2.73
C VAL A 286 1.30 13.40 -3.73
N ASN A 287 0.21 12.75 -3.32
CA ASN A 287 -0.91 12.44 -4.21
C ASN A 287 -1.60 13.72 -4.74
N ALA A 288 -1.77 14.74 -3.90
CA ALA A 288 -2.28 16.04 -4.33
C ALA A 288 -1.34 16.71 -5.35
N LEU A 289 -0.01 16.67 -5.13
CA LEU A 289 0.98 17.21 -6.06
C LEU A 289 0.97 16.46 -7.40
N LEU A 290 0.81 15.14 -7.40
CA LEU A 290 0.69 14.33 -8.62
C LEU A 290 -0.54 14.74 -9.45
N LEU A 291 -1.68 14.96 -8.79
CA LEU A 291 -2.87 15.45 -9.47
C LEU A 291 -2.65 16.88 -9.99
N ILE A 292 -2.12 17.79 -9.17
CA ILE A 292 -1.82 19.18 -9.59
C ILE A 292 -0.84 19.19 -10.76
N MET A 293 0.16 18.31 -10.76
CA MET A 293 1.09 18.16 -11.88
C MET A 293 0.35 17.82 -13.18
N GLY A 294 -0.61 16.88 -13.13
CA GLY A 294 -1.49 16.57 -14.25
C GLY A 294 -2.23 17.80 -14.81
N VAL A 295 -2.67 18.72 -13.93
CA VAL A 295 -3.42 19.92 -14.32
C VAL A 295 -2.54 21.06 -14.80
N ALA A 296 -1.45 21.34 -14.09
CA ALA A 296 -0.75 22.62 -14.17
C ALA A 296 0.60 22.54 -14.86
N VAL A 297 1.28 21.38 -14.86
CA VAL A 297 2.59 21.24 -15.52
C VAL A 297 2.40 21.03 -17.02
N PHE A 298 1.44 20.19 -17.41
CA PHE A 298 1.11 19.91 -18.80
C PHE A 298 0.01 20.84 -19.32
N LYS A 299 0.04 21.14 -20.63
CA LYS A 299 -1.12 21.73 -21.31
C LYS A 299 -2.25 20.70 -21.36
N SER A 300 -3.48 21.19 -21.39
CA SER A 300 -4.66 20.33 -21.50
C SER A 300 -4.58 19.45 -22.75
N GLY A 301 -4.74 18.14 -22.57
CA GLY A 301 -4.61 17.13 -23.62
C GLY A 301 -3.19 16.91 -24.16
N ALA A 302 -2.14 17.41 -23.50
CA ALA A 302 -0.77 17.23 -24.00
C ALA A 302 -0.18 15.84 -23.74
N VAL A 303 -0.63 15.15 -22.69
CA VAL A 303 -0.20 13.77 -22.41
C VAL A 303 -1.21 12.83 -23.05
N GLN A 304 -0.78 12.19 -24.12
CA GLN A 304 -1.57 11.20 -24.85
C GLN A 304 -1.32 9.79 -24.32
N ASP A 305 -0.10 9.55 -23.81
CA ASP A 305 0.28 8.29 -23.18
C ASP A 305 0.41 8.49 -21.65
N PRO A 306 -0.51 7.94 -20.84
CA PRO A 306 -0.46 8.04 -19.37
C PRO A 306 0.62 7.14 -18.75
N SER A 307 1.38 6.39 -19.55
CA SER A 307 2.51 5.61 -19.05
C SER A 307 3.62 6.52 -18.50
N PHE A 308 4.50 5.95 -17.69
CA PHE A 308 5.67 6.67 -17.19
C PHE A 308 6.62 7.14 -18.30
N PHE A 309 6.64 6.45 -19.45
CA PHE A 309 7.40 6.88 -20.61
C PHE A 309 6.78 8.12 -21.24
N GLY A 310 5.47 8.10 -21.48
CA GLY A 310 4.74 9.24 -22.01
C GLY A 310 4.84 10.47 -21.12
N LEU A 311 4.79 10.29 -19.79
CA LEU A 311 5.01 11.36 -18.83
C LEU A 311 6.45 11.90 -18.86
N TYR A 312 7.45 11.03 -18.98
CA TYR A 312 8.85 11.45 -19.10
C TYR A 312 9.10 12.23 -20.39
N GLU A 313 8.54 11.76 -21.51
CA GLU A 313 8.63 12.43 -22.81
C GLU A 313 7.91 13.78 -22.75
N ALA A 314 6.70 13.82 -22.19
CA ALA A 314 5.96 15.06 -22.02
C ALA A 314 6.65 16.05 -21.07
N LEU A 315 7.43 15.60 -20.09
CA LEU A 315 8.25 16.49 -19.24
C LEU A 315 9.53 16.97 -19.95
N SER A 316 9.97 16.27 -20.99
CA SER A 316 11.14 16.62 -21.81
C SER A 316 10.79 17.50 -23.00
N ASP A 317 9.56 17.38 -23.52
CA ASP A 317 9.08 18.20 -24.62
C ASP A 317 8.67 19.59 -24.13
N THR A 318 9.17 20.63 -24.78
CA THR A 318 8.78 22.01 -24.48
C THR A 318 7.39 22.37 -25.01
N SER A 319 6.87 21.63 -25.98
CA SER A 319 5.59 21.91 -26.62
C SER A 319 4.39 21.58 -25.71
N THR A 320 4.57 20.61 -24.82
CA THR A 320 3.57 20.05 -23.89
C THR A 320 3.42 20.85 -22.61
N LEU A 321 4.38 21.72 -22.26
CA LEU A 321 4.44 22.40 -20.96
C LEU A 321 3.64 23.71 -20.94
N SER A 322 3.00 23.99 -19.80
CA SER A 322 2.03 25.08 -19.67
C SER A 322 2.65 26.49 -19.63
N ASN A 323 3.91 26.64 -19.22
CA ASN A 323 4.52 27.95 -18.99
C ASN A 323 6.00 28.06 -19.43
N GLY A 324 6.48 29.30 -19.57
CA GLY A 324 7.83 29.58 -20.07
C GLY A 324 8.97 29.22 -19.12
N ILE A 325 8.72 29.08 -17.82
CA ILE A 325 9.74 28.68 -16.83
C ILE A 325 9.98 27.17 -16.94
N LEU A 326 8.90 26.38 -16.95
CA LEU A 326 8.94 24.94 -17.21
C LEU A 326 9.67 24.64 -18.51
N ILE A 327 9.34 25.35 -19.60
CA ILE A 327 10.02 25.20 -20.90
C ILE A 327 11.53 25.43 -20.78
N LYS A 328 11.98 26.45 -20.04
CA LYS A 328 13.41 26.72 -19.87
C LYS A 328 14.12 25.59 -19.11
N VAL A 329 13.50 25.06 -18.07
CA VAL A 329 14.06 23.97 -17.26
C VAL A 329 14.02 22.64 -18.04
N ALA A 330 12.93 22.35 -18.75
CA ALA A 330 12.78 21.14 -19.55
C ALA A 330 13.82 20.99 -20.66
N ARG A 331 14.27 22.10 -21.27
CA ARG A 331 15.38 22.08 -22.26
C ARG A 331 16.69 21.52 -21.71
N SER A 332 16.90 21.55 -20.39
CA SER A 332 18.06 20.93 -19.75
C SER A 332 17.88 19.43 -19.47
N GLY A 333 16.68 18.88 -19.68
CA GLY A 333 16.30 17.52 -19.30
C GLY A 333 16.00 17.34 -17.81
N ALA A 334 16.12 18.40 -16.99
CA ALA A 334 16.04 18.26 -15.54
C ALA A 334 14.67 17.75 -15.03
N LEU A 335 13.54 18.16 -15.63
CA LEU A 335 12.21 17.76 -15.15
C LEU A 335 11.98 16.26 -15.28
N SER A 336 12.33 15.69 -16.44
CA SER A 336 12.15 14.28 -16.75
C SER A 336 13.14 13.41 -15.98
N VAL A 337 14.41 13.82 -15.85
CA VAL A 337 15.39 13.13 -14.99
C VAL A 337 14.94 13.10 -13.53
N LEU A 338 14.46 14.23 -12.97
CA LEU A 338 13.95 14.27 -11.60
C LEU A 338 12.74 13.34 -11.42
N PHE A 339 11.84 13.28 -12.41
CA PHE A 339 10.71 12.36 -12.41
C PHE A 339 11.18 10.90 -12.37
N ALA A 340 12.15 10.52 -13.21
CA ALA A 340 12.69 9.15 -13.21
C ALA A 340 13.44 8.81 -11.91
N VAL A 341 14.14 9.78 -11.28
CA VAL A 341 14.74 9.62 -9.95
C VAL A 341 13.67 9.36 -8.89
N ALA A 342 12.57 10.13 -8.91
CA ALA A 342 11.46 9.91 -7.98
C ALA A 342 10.81 8.54 -8.20
N LEU A 343 10.66 8.10 -9.46
CA LEU A 343 10.12 6.80 -9.81
C LEU A 343 11.01 5.66 -9.28
N LEU A 344 12.33 5.80 -9.40
CA LEU A 344 13.29 4.85 -8.83
C LEU A 344 13.20 4.80 -7.30
N ALA A 345 13.14 5.98 -6.64
CA ALA A 345 13.01 6.08 -5.19
C ALA A 345 11.72 5.42 -4.68
N SER A 346 10.62 5.60 -5.42
CA SER A 346 9.33 4.95 -5.14
C SER A 346 9.42 3.42 -5.26
N GLY A 347 10.06 2.92 -6.33
CA GLY A 347 10.26 1.47 -6.52
C GLY A 347 11.15 0.80 -5.47
N GLN A 348 12.13 1.52 -4.89
CA GLN A 348 12.98 0.96 -3.82
C GLN A 348 12.22 0.73 -2.52
N ASN A 349 11.17 1.52 -2.26
CA ASN A 349 10.47 1.49 -1.00
C ASN A 349 9.82 0.12 -0.72
N SER A 350 9.08 -0.43 -1.67
CA SER A 350 8.29 -1.61 -1.39
C SER A 350 9.05 -2.94 -1.44
N THR A 351 10.36 -2.86 -1.77
CA THR A 351 11.34 -3.87 -1.34
C THR A 351 11.31 -4.11 0.17
N ILE A 352 11.24 -3.04 0.96
CA ILE A 352 11.26 -3.12 2.42
C ILE A 352 9.88 -3.52 2.94
N THR A 353 8.84 -2.79 2.53
CA THR A 353 7.48 -2.98 3.06
C THR A 353 6.88 -4.30 2.60
N GLY A 354 7.01 -4.69 1.33
CA GLY A 354 6.51 -5.95 0.81
C GLY A 354 7.16 -7.16 1.50
N THR A 355 8.47 -7.11 1.74
CA THR A 355 9.19 -8.19 2.44
C THR A 355 8.72 -8.34 3.89
N LEU A 356 8.62 -7.23 4.64
CA LEU A 356 8.18 -7.25 6.04
C LEU A 356 6.72 -7.65 6.17
N THR A 357 5.83 -7.03 5.39
CA THR A 357 4.39 -7.32 5.41
C THR A 357 4.14 -8.77 5.07
N GLY A 358 4.85 -9.23 4.06
CA GLY A 358 4.82 -10.61 3.70
C GLY A 358 5.17 -11.51 4.91
N GLN A 359 6.29 -11.23 5.60
CA GLN A 359 6.72 -12.04 6.75
C GLN A 359 5.60 -12.11 7.78
N VAL A 360 4.97 -10.97 8.07
CA VAL A 360 3.81 -10.85 8.97
C VAL A 360 2.67 -11.77 8.54
N VAL A 361 2.24 -11.71 7.29
CA VAL A 361 1.08 -12.52 6.83
C VAL A 361 1.41 -14.01 6.79
N MET A 362 2.64 -14.37 6.46
CA MET A 362 3.08 -15.77 6.37
C MET A 362 3.27 -16.41 7.74
N GLU A 363 3.90 -15.71 8.69
CA GLU A 363 4.04 -16.17 10.07
C GLU A 363 2.70 -16.13 10.82
N GLY A 364 1.86 -15.15 10.53
CA GLY A 364 0.56 -14.96 11.17
C GLY A 364 -0.51 -15.95 10.71
N PHE A 365 -0.73 -16.10 9.39
CA PHE A 365 -1.82 -16.94 8.86
C PHE A 365 -1.46 -18.42 8.75
N VAL A 366 -0.25 -18.73 8.26
CA VAL A 366 0.17 -20.11 7.95
C VAL A 366 1.30 -20.63 8.83
N HIS A 367 1.78 -19.83 9.79
CA HIS A 367 2.82 -20.22 10.75
C HIS A 367 4.11 -20.69 10.07
N MET A 368 4.48 -20.04 8.98
CA MET A 368 5.67 -20.37 8.21
C MET A 368 6.70 -19.24 8.34
N LYS A 369 7.91 -19.57 8.79
CA LYS A 369 9.05 -18.66 8.91
C LYS A 369 10.08 -18.98 7.83
N MET A 370 10.45 -17.98 7.03
CA MET A 370 11.40 -18.07 5.93
C MET A 370 12.37 -16.88 6.05
N PRO A 371 13.68 -17.04 5.73
CA PRO A 371 14.59 -15.91 5.75
C PRO A 371 14.18 -14.84 4.73
N LEU A 372 14.37 -13.57 5.10
CA LEU A 372 13.92 -12.41 4.32
C LEU A 372 14.42 -12.40 2.87
N TRP A 373 15.67 -12.84 2.64
CA TRP A 373 16.24 -12.90 1.29
C TRP A 373 15.52 -13.92 0.39
N ALA A 374 15.18 -15.09 0.93
CA ALA A 374 14.52 -16.15 0.16
C ALA A 374 13.09 -15.74 -0.15
N ARG A 375 12.44 -15.12 0.83
CA ARG A 375 11.12 -14.53 0.67
C ARG A 375 11.12 -13.51 -0.48
N ARG A 376 12.00 -12.51 -0.42
CA ARG A 376 12.08 -11.46 -1.43
C ARG A 376 12.37 -12.04 -2.80
N LEU A 377 13.28 -13.00 -2.90
CA LEU A 377 13.58 -13.67 -4.16
C LEU A 377 12.35 -14.38 -4.74
N VAL A 378 11.61 -15.14 -3.93
CA VAL A 378 10.40 -15.85 -4.39
C VAL A 378 9.34 -14.87 -4.87
N THR A 379 9.01 -13.85 -4.07
CA THR A 379 7.99 -12.86 -4.47
C THR A 379 8.43 -12.11 -5.72
N ARG A 380 9.69 -11.68 -5.78
CA ARG A 380 10.24 -10.93 -6.91
C ARG A 380 10.28 -11.75 -8.20
N LEU A 381 10.62 -13.04 -8.13
CA LEU A 381 10.56 -13.93 -9.30
C LEU A 381 9.13 -14.11 -9.79
N ILE A 382 8.16 -14.28 -8.89
CA ILE A 382 6.73 -14.39 -9.27
C ILE A 382 6.25 -13.10 -9.95
N SER A 383 6.62 -11.93 -9.42
CA SER A 383 6.22 -10.62 -9.97
C SER A 383 6.92 -10.27 -11.29
N VAL A 384 8.17 -10.68 -11.48
CA VAL A 384 8.95 -10.40 -12.70
C VAL A 384 8.48 -11.23 -13.90
N VAL A 385 7.99 -12.46 -13.68
CA VAL A 385 7.51 -13.34 -14.76
C VAL A 385 6.45 -12.67 -15.65
N PRO A 386 5.32 -12.12 -15.14
CA PRO A 386 4.33 -11.47 -15.99
C PRO A 386 4.89 -10.23 -16.68
N VAL A 387 5.81 -9.49 -16.03
CA VAL A 387 6.47 -8.32 -16.63
C VAL A 387 7.34 -8.74 -17.81
N LEU A 388 8.16 -9.78 -17.67
CA LEU A 388 8.98 -10.29 -18.77
C LEU A 388 8.12 -10.82 -19.92
N ILE A 389 7.01 -11.51 -19.62
CA ILE A 389 6.08 -11.97 -20.66
C ILE A 389 5.51 -10.78 -21.44
N ALA A 390 5.09 -9.71 -20.75
CA ALA A 390 4.56 -8.50 -21.40
C ALA A 390 5.62 -7.77 -22.25
N VAL A 391 6.87 -7.70 -21.77
CA VAL A 391 7.97 -7.06 -22.51
C VAL A 391 8.37 -7.91 -23.73
N LEU A 392 8.42 -9.24 -23.61
CA LEU A 392 8.78 -10.14 -24.70
C LEU A 392 7.68 -10.28 -25.75
N SER A 393 6.41 -10.25 -25.36
CA SER A 393 5.29 -10.30 -26.32
C SER A 393 5.19 -9.05 -27.20
N THR A 394 5.79 -7.94 -26.74
CA THR A 394 5.78 -6.64 -27.43
C THR A 394 7.11 -6.29 -28.10
N SER A 395 8.13 -7.16 -28.03
CA SER A 395 9.48 -6.85 -28.50
C SER A 395 9.62 -6.62 -30.02
N GLY A 396 8.59 -6.91 -30.81
CA GLY A 396 8.51 -6.64 -32.25
C GLY A 396 7.45 -5.60 -32.64
N GLN A 397 6.84 -4.94 -31.65
CA GLN A 397 5.84 -3.89 -31.84
C GLN A 397 6.47 -2.50 -31.70
N SER A 398 5.70 -1.43 -31.87
CA SER A 398 6.20 -0.07 -31.60
C SER A 398 6.51 0.11 -30.11
N GLU A 399 7.47 0.99 -29.80
CA GLU A 399 7.85 1.34 -28.41
C GLU A 399 6.62 1.80 -27.60
N VAL A 400 5.76 2.62 -28.20
CA VAL A 400 4.50 3.07 -27.59
C VAL A 400 3.61 1.89 -27.16
N GLN A 401 3.47 0.88 -28.03
CA GLN A 401 2.63 -0.28 -27.71
C GLN A 401 3.22 -1.14 -26.58
N GLN A 402 4.55 -1.24 -26.52
CA GLN A 402 5.25 -1.85 -25.40
C GLN A 402 4.94 -1.10 -24.10
N HIS A 403 5.06 0.23 -24.08
CA HIS A 403 4.80 1.07 -22.91
C HIS A 403 3.36 0.95 -22.42
N VAL A 404 2.39 0.99 -23.33
CA VAL A 404 0.96 0.84 -23.02
C VAL A 404 0.67 -0.54 -22.43
N THR A 405 1.26 -1.60 -23.00
CA THR A 405 1.04 -2.97 -22.51
C THR A 405 1.58 -3.14 -21.09
N ILE A 406 2.73 -2.56 -20.78
CA ILE A 406 3.32 -2.60 -19.44
C ILE A 406 2.49 -1.79 -18.45
N ASN A 407 2.04 -0.59 -18.83
CA ASN A 407 1.15 0.23 -17.99
C ASN A 407 -0.19 -0.49 -17.72
N ASN A 408 -0.75 -1.15 -18.74
CA ASN A 408 -1.96 -1.96 -18.59
C ASN A 408 -1.73 -3.15 -17.66
N LEU A 409 -0.57 -3.82 -17.73
CA LEU A 409 -0.21 -4.88 -16.79
C LEU A 409 -0.18 -4.34 -15.35
N MET A 410 0.44 -3.18 -15.13
CA MET A 410 0.49 -2.52 -13.82
C MET A 410 -0.91 -2.17 -13.30
N ASN A 411 -1.77 -1.62 -14.14
CA ASN A 411 -3.13 -1.24 -13.74
C ASN A 411 -3.98 -2.50 -13.44
N ASN A 412 -3.90 -3.51 -14.31
CA ASN A 412 -4.65 -4.75 -14.18
C ASN A 412 -4.22 -5.58 -12.97
N SER A 413 -2.94 -5.54 -12.57
CA SER A 413 -2.50 -6.24 -11.36
C SER A 413 -3.18 -5.70 -10.10
N GLN A 414 -3.64 -4.44 -10.08
CA GLN A 414 -4.29 -3.84 -8.90
C GLN A 414 -5.63 -4.50 -8.52
N VAL A 415 -6.21 -5.32 -9.40
CA VAL A 415 -7.42 -6.10 -9.08
C VAL A 415 -7.23 -6.99 -7.84
N PHE A 416 -6.02 -7.51 -7.61
CA PHE A 416 -5.72 -8.34 -6.45
C PHE A 416 -5.80 -7.56 -5.12
N LEU A 417 -5.50 -6.25 -5.13
CA LEU A 417 -5.69 -5.40 -3.96
C LEU A 417 -7.19 -5.26 -3.67
N ALA A 418 -8.02 -5.05 -4.70
CA ALA A 418 -9.47 -4.94 -4.54
C ALA A 418 -10.07 -6.21 -3.92
N PHE A 419 -9.56 -7.38 -4.28
CA PHE A 419 -9.95 -8.68 -3.71
C PHE A 419 -9.57 -8.81 -2.24
N ALA A 420 -8.35 -8.47 -1.87
CA ALA A 420 -7.86 -8.66 -0.51
C ALA A 420 -8.40 -7.61 0.49
N LEU A 421 -8.78 -6.42 0.01
CA LEU A 421 -9.09 -5.27 0.85
C LEU A 421 -10.24 -5.49 1.86
N PRO A 422 -11.40 -6.06 1.49
CA PRO A 422 -12.46 -6.35 2.46
C PRO A 422 -12.03 -7.30 3.58
N PHE A 423 -11.15 -8.27 3.25
CA PHE A 423 -10.68 -9.29 4.18
C PHE A 423 -9.59 -8.81 5.14
N SER A 424 -9.01 -7.63 4.92
CA SER A 424 -8.14 -6.98 5.91
C SER A 424 -8.93 -5.98 6.76
N MET A 425 -9.78 -5.17 6.14
CA MET A 425 -10.49 -4.09 6.83
C MET A 425 -11.61 -4.56 7.75
N ILE A 426 -12.42 -5.54 7.32
CA ILE A 426 -13.55 -6.04 8.12
C ILE A 426 -13.04 -6.73 9.39
N PRO A 427 -12.07 -7.68 9.33
CA PRO A 427 -11.49 -8.25 10.54
C PRO A 427 -10.90 -7.20 11.47
N LEU A 428 -10.15 -6.24 10.92
CA LEU A 428 -9.57 -5.15 11.69
C LEU A 428 -10.64 -4.37 12.47
N LEU A 429 -11.72 -3.96 11.80
CA LEU A 429 -12.81 -3.21 12.42
C LEU A 429 -13.56 -4.04 13.45
N MET A 430 -13.84 -5.32 13.18
CA MET A 430 -14.51 -6.20 14.13
C MET A 430 -13.68 -6.43 15.40
N LEU A 431 -12.39 -6.73 15.24
CA LEU A 431 -11.48 -7.00 16.35
C LEU A 431 -11.23 -5.75 17.19
N THR A 432 -11.03 -4.60 16.55
CA THR A 432 -10.81 -3.33 17.27
C THR A 432 -12.06 -2.76 17.95
N ASN A 433 -13.26 -3.20 17.54
CA ASN A 433 -14.52 -2.91 18.21
C ASN A 433 -14.82 -3.88 19.37
N SER A 434 -14.17 -5.05 19.40
CA SER A 434 -14.41 -6.07 20.42
C SER A 434 -13.88 -5.63 21.78
N LYS A 435 -14.74 -5.75 22.80
CA LYS A 435 -14.32 -5.59 24.21
C LYS A 435 -13.42 -6.74 24.66
N THR A 436 -13.56 -7.91 24.05
CA THR A 436 -12.80 -9.12 24.40
C THR A 436 -11.34 -8.98 23.97
N GLU A 437 -11.11 -8.35 22.81
CA GLU A 437 -9.77 -8.14 22.25
C GLU A 437 -9.10 -6.87 22.80
N MET A 438 -9.84 -5.75 22.87
CA MET A 438 -9.28 -4.43 23.21
C MET A 438 -9.51 -3.99 24.66
N GLY A 439 -10.27 -4.77 25.43
CA GLY A 439 -10.73 -4.35 26.74
C GLY A 439 -11.73 -3.18 26.69
N ASN A 440 -12.13 -2.71 27.87
CA ASN A 440 -13.09 -1.60 27.98
C ASN A 440 -12.47 -0.24 27.65
N ARG A 441 -11.17 -0.06 27.93
CA ARG A 441 -10.44 1.20 27.78
C ARG A 441 -10.03 1.49 26.34
N PHE A 442 -9.55 0.50 25.59
CA PHE A 442 -8.90 0.73 24.29
C PHE A 442 -9.75 0.35 23.05
N LYS A 443 -10.93 -0.24 23.25
CA LYS A 443 -11.89 -0.44 22.15
C LYS A 443 -12.21 0.88 21.44
N ASN A 444 -12.64 0.81 20.19
CA ASN A 444 -13.03 2.01 19.46
C ASN A 444 -14.15 2.79 20.16
N SER A 445 -14.02 4.13 20.12
CA SER A 445 -15.10 5.04 20.48
C SER A 445 -16.25 4.94 19.48
N THR A 446 -17.44 5.43 19.87
CA THR A 446 -18.63 5.37 19.01
C THR A 446 -18.42 6.06 17.67
N TRP A 447 -17.71 7.20 17.64
CA TRP A 447 -17.39 7.93 16.41
C TRP A 447 -16.47 7.14 15.48
N VAL A 448 -15.36 6.60 16.00
CA VAL A 448 -14.43 5.75 15.22
C VAL A 448 -15.16 4.52 14.71
N ARG A 449 -16.06 3.93 15.50
CA ARG A 449 -16.88 2.79 15.08
C ARG A 449 -17.81 3.15 13.92
N ILE A 450 -18.53 4.27 13.99
CA ILE A 450 -19.46 4.71 12.94
C ILE A 450 -18.69 5.03 11.65
N LEU A 451 -17.65 5.87 11.75
CA LEU A 451 -16.82 6.22 10.59
C LEU A 451 -16.15 4.99 10.00
N GLY A 452 -15.62 4.09 10.85
CA GLY A 452 -15.02 2.84 10.40
C GLY A 452 -16.00 1.96 9.62
N TRP A 453 -17.24 1.78 10.09
CA TRP A 453 -18.23 1.00 9.34
C TRP A 453 -18.64 1.67 8.03
N ILE A 454 -18.83 3.00 8.02
CA ILE A 454 -19.13 3.74 6.80
C ILE A 454 -18.00 3.56 5.78
N SER A 455 -16.74 3.75 6.20
CA SER A 455 -15.57 3.58 5.34
C SER A 455 -15.46 2.15 4.81
N VAL A 456 -15.54 1.14 5.68
CA VAL A 456 -15.35 -0.26 5.28
C VAL A 456 -16.47 -0.74 4.35
N LEU A 457 -17.73 -0.41 4.64
CA LEU A 457 -18.85 -0.76 3.78
C LEU A 457 -18.80 0.01 2.45
N GLY A 458 -18.47 1.30 2.50
CA GLY A 458 -18.29 2.14 1.31
C GLY A 458 -17.20 1.59 0.39
N LEU A 459 -15.99 1.35 0.91
CA LEU A 459 -14.87 0.79 0.14
C LEU A 459 -15.17 -0.60 -0.41
N THR A 460 -15.81 -1.46 0.39
CA THR A 460 -16.21 -2.80 -0.07
C THR A 460 -17.19 -2.70 -1.23
N PHE A 461 -18.22 -1.85 -1.10
CA PHE A 461 -19.19 -1.61 -2.18
C PHE A 461 -18.53 -1.04 -3.44
N LEU A 462 -17.66 -0.04 -3.28
CA LEU A 462 -16.93 0.59 -4.38
C LEU A 462 -16.04 -0.41 -5.11
N ASN A 463 -15.30 -1.25 -4.38
CA ASN A 463 -14.49 -2.32 -4.99
C ASN A 463 -15.34 -3.33 -5.75
N MET A 464 -16.49 -3.75 -5.20
CA MET A 464 -17.38 -4.67 -5.91
C MET A 464 -17.98 -4.02 -7.17
N LYS A 465 -18.30 -2.72 -7.11
CA LYS A 465 -18.82 -1.96 -8.26
C LYS A 465 -17.76 -1.78 -9.37
N GLY A 466 -16.50 -1.57 -9.00
CA GLY A 466 -15.39 -1.41 -9.95
C GLY A 466 -14.87 -2.72 -10.54
N LEU A 467 -15.28 -3.88 -10.00
CA LEU A 467 -14.73 -5.15 -10.42
C LEU A 467 -15.06 -5.54 -11.87
N PRO A 468 -16.30 -5.38 -12.38
CA PRO A 468 -16.61 -5.68 -13.79
C PRO A 468 -15.66 -4.97 -14.75
N ALA A 469 -15.52 -3.65 -14.62
CA ALA A 469 -14.58 -2.86 -15.42
C ALA A 469 -13.12 -3.33 -15.31
N SER A 470 -12.69 -3.77 -14.11
CA SER A 470 -11.34 -4.31 -13.91
C SER A 470 -11.15 -5.65 -14.64
N ILE A 471 -12.19 -6.50 -14.70
CA ILE A 471 -12.15 -7.78 -15.42
C ILE A 471 -12.25 -7.56 -16.93
N GLU A 472 -13.08 -6.62 -17.38
CA GLU A 472 -13.17 -6.20 -18.78
C GLU A 472 -11.82 -5.69 -19.30
N ALA A 473 -11.07 -4.94 -18.50
CA ALA A 473 -9.74 -4.43 -18.85
C ALA A 473 -8.69 -5.53 -19.15
N PHE A 474 -8.90 -6.77 -18.71
CA PHE A 474 -8.04 -7.91 -19.10
C PHE A 474 -8.26 -8.35 -20.55
N PHE A 475 -9.40 -8.01 -21.17
CA PHE A 475 -9.71 -8.34 -22.55
C PHE A 475 -9.28 -7.27 -23.57
N GLY A 476 -8.63 -6.19 -23.11
CA GLY A 476 -8.11 -5.10 -23.94
C GLY A 476 -9.08 -3.92 -24.10
N ASN A 477 -8.74 -2.98 -24.98
CA ASN A 477 -9.46 -1.70 -25.12
C ASN A 477 -10.74 -1.80 -25.96
N ASP A 478 -10.85 -2.78 -26.85
CA ASP A 478 -12.02 -2.98 -27.73
C ASP A 478 -12.54 -4.43 -27.67
N PRO A 479 -13.00 -4.90 -26.50
CA PRO A 479 -13.55 -6.24 -26.38
C PRO A 479 -14.85 -6.36 -27.18
N THR A 480 -15.02 -7.46 -27.91
CA THR A 480 -16.31 -7.76 -28.55
C THR A 480 -17.40 -7.90 -27.49
N ALA A 481 -18.67 -7.64 -27.85
CA ALA A 481 -19.80 -7.74 -26.91
C ALA A 481 -19.89 -9.11 -26.19
N ALA A 482 -19.47 -10.19 -26.86
CA ALA A 482 -19.38 -11.52 -26.26
C ALA A 482 -18.29 -11.61 -25.18
N LEU A 483 -17.14 -10.96 -25.39
CA LEU A 483 -16.06 -10.88 -24.39
C LEU A 483 -16.48 -10.01 -23.20
N VAL A 484 -17.16 -8.89 -23.43
CA VAL A 484 -17.72 -8.06 -22.35
C VAL A 484 -18.70 -8.87 -21.49
N THR A 485 -19.63 -9.57 -22.13
CA THR A 485 -20.59 -10.43 -21.40
C THR A 485 -19.87 -11.54 -20.61
N THR A 486 -18.79 -12.09 -21.16
CA THR A 486 -17.96 -13.09 -20.48
C THR A 486 -17.24 -12.49 -19.28
N ALA A 487 -16.66 -11.30 -19.44
CA ALA A 487 -15.99 -10.53 -18.39
C ALA A 487 -16.94 -10.21 -17.24
N ASP A 488 -18.13 -9.70 -17.55
CA ASP A 488 -19.18 -9.41 -16.58
C ASP A 488 -19.59 -10.67 -15.81
N THR A 489 -19.80 -11.79 -16.53
CA THR A 489 -20.17 -13.07 -15.90
C THR A 489 -19.08 -13.53 -14.92
N ILE A 490 -17.82 -13.46 -15.33
CA ILE A 490 -16.67 -13.77 -14.45
C ILE A 490 -16.65 -12.84 -13.24
N ALA A 491 -16.82 -11.54 -13.44
CA ALA A 491 -16.82 -10.55 -12.38
C ALA A 491 -17.93 -10.82 -11.36
N TYR A 492 -19.16 -11.09 -11.80
CA TYR A 492 -20.28 -11.37 -10.89
C TYR A 492 -20.10 -12.70 -10.13
N ILE A 493 -19.51 -13.72 -10.75
CA ILE A 493 -19.14 -14.96 -10.05
C ILE A 493 -18.11 -14.66 -8.97
N ILE A 494 -17.08 -13.86 -9.28
CA ILE A 494 -16.06 -13.46 -8.30
C ILE A 494 -16.69 -12.65 -7.16
N ILE A 495 -17.58 -11.69 -7.45
CA ILE A 495 -18.30 -10.91 -6.43
C ILE A 495 -19.09 -11.85 -5.51
N ALA A 496 -19.82 -12.83 -6.07
CA ALA A 496 -20.57 -13.80 -5.28
C ALA A 496 -19.65 -14.64 -4.37
N LEU A 497 -18.49 -15.07 -4.87
CA LEU A 497 -17.48 -15.79 -4.08
C LEU A 497 -16.89 -14.91 -2.97
N ILE A 498 -16.57 -13.65 -3.26
CA ILE A 498 -16.07 -12.68 -2.27
C ILE A 498 -17.10 -12.48 -1.18
N ILE A 499 -18.38 -12.27 -1.53
CA ILE A 499 -19.47 -12.11 -0.56
C ILE A 499 -19.61 -13.38 0.30
N ALA A 500 -19.59 -14.57 -0.29
CA ALA A 500 -19.67 -15.82 0.45
C ALA A 500 -18.49 -15.98 1.43
N LEU A 501 -17.27 -15.68 0.99
CA LEU A 501 -16.07 -15.73 1.81
C LEU A 501 -16.09 -14.66 2.91
N LEU A 502 -16.66 -13.48 2.64
CA LEU A 502 -16.84 -12.41 3.62
C LEU A 502 -17.82 -12.81 4.70
N VAL A 503 -18.96 -13.40 4.33
CA VAL A 503 -19.94 -13.93 5.29
C VAL A 503 -19.30 -15.01 6.16
N TRP A 504 -18.51 -15.91 5.57
CA TRP A 504 -17.75 -16.91 6.33
C TRP A 504 -16.76 -16.24 7.30
N THR A 505 -15.97 -15.28 6.83
CA THR A 505 -14.98 -14.56 7.65
C THR A 505 -15.62 -13.83 8.82
N VAL A 506 -16.69 -13.08 8.58
CA VAL A 506 -17.43 -12.36 9.63
C VAL A 506 -18.01 -13.33 10.65
N THR A 507 -18.58 -14.44 10.19
CA THR A 507 -19.19 -15.45 11.06
C THR A 507 -18.14 -16.12 11.96
N ASP A 508 -17.00 -16.50 11.39
CA ASP A 508 -15.91 -17.13 12.13
C ASP A 508 -15.30 -16.17 13.15
N ILE A 509 -15.03 -14.91 12.77
CA ILE A 509 -14.50 -13.90 13.71
C ILE A 509 -15.49 -13.67 14.87
N TYR A 510 -16.78 -13.53 14.56
CA TYR A 510 -17.81 -13.34 15.58
C TYR A 510 -17.91 -14.54 16.54
N ARG A 511 -17.88 -15.77 16.01
CA ARG A 511 -17.89 -17.00 16.83
C ARG A 511 -16.60 -17.16 17.63
N GLY A 512 -15.46 -16.85 17.02
CA GLY A 512 -14.13 -16.90 17.63
C GLY A 512 -13.99 -15.92 18.79
N ASP A 513 -14.48 -14.69 18.63
CA ASP A 513 -14.52 -13.68 19.70
C ASP A 513 -15.40 -14.11 20.87
N LYS A 514 -16.58 -14.68 20.59
CA LYS A 514 -17.44 -15.27 21.64
C LYS A 514 -16.77 -16.44 22.37
N ARG A 515 -16.01 -17.28 21.66
CA ARG A 515 -15.27 -18.39 22.28
C ARG A 515 -14.20 -17.85 23.22
N LEU A 516 -13.42 -16.86 22.78
CA LEU A 516 -12.42 -16.20 23.61
C LEU A 516 -13.04 -15.57 24.87
N ALA A 517 -14.16 -14.88 24.73
CA ALA A 517 -14.86 -14.29 25.87
C ALA A 517 -15.28 -15.34 26.91
N LYS A 518 -15.74 -16.52 26.47
CA LYS A 518 -16.06 -17.64 27.36
C LYS A 518 -14.82 -18.18 28.06
N GLU A 519 -13.72 -18.38 27.33
CA GLU A 519 -12.45 -18.86 27.90
C GLU A 519 -11.89 -17.87 28.93
N GLN A 520 -11.95 -16.57 28.66
CA GLN A 520 -11.54 -15.52 29.60
C GLN A 520 -12.42 -15.50 30.86
N ALA A 521 -13.74 -15.67 30.71
CA ALA A 521 -14.67 -15.73 31.84
C ALA A 521 -14.41 -16.98 32.71
N GLN A 522 -14.18 -18.14 32.09
CA GLN A 522 -13.84 -19.37 32.80
C GLN A 522 -12.50 -19.26 33.56
N ARG A 523 -11.48 -18.63 32.96
CA ARG A 523 -10.19 -18.40 33.63
C ARG A 523 -10.33 -17.51 34.86
N LYS A 524 -11.15 -16.46 34.80
CA LYS A 524 -11.44 -15.61 35.97
C LYS A 524 -12.13 -16.39 37.08
N GLN A 525 -13.14 -17.19 36.73
CA GLN A 525 -13.84 -18.05 37.69
C GLN A 525 -12.96 -19.13 38.32
N SER A 526 -11.88 -19.55 37.67
CA SER A 526 -10.90 -20.50 38.23
C SER A 526 -9.80 -19.85 39.09
N GLN A 527 -9.70 -18.52 39.07
CA GLN A 527 -8.70 -17.74 39.82
C GLN A 527 -9.31 -17.05 41.05
N GLU A 528 -10.64 -16.91 41.08
CA GLU A 528 -11.45 -16.59 42.27
C GLU A 528 -11.75 -17.86 43.06
#